data_AF-A0A3Q7S540-F1
#
_entry.id   AF-A0A3Q7S540-F1
#
_cell.length_a   1.000
_cell.length_b   1.000
_cell.length_c   1.000
_cell.angle_alpha   90.00
_cell.angle_beta   90.00
_cell.angle_gamma   90.00
#
_symmetry.space_group_name_H-M   'P 1'
#
loop_
_entity.id
_entity.type
_entity.pdbx_description
1 polymer ?
#
loop_
_entity_poly.entity_id
_entity_poly.type
_entity_poly.pdbx_seq_one_letter_code
_entity_poly.pdbx_strand_id
1 'polypeptide(L)'
;MEFLRAGSNVMQTFTFSASEDNMGSKWEDVNAAACDLAREVAGKGDALVAGGISQTSMYKHHKDEARVKKLFQLQLEVFIRKNVDFLIAEYFEHAEEAVWAVEVLKESGKPVAVTMCIGPDGDMCGVTPGECAVKLVKAGAAIVGVNCRFGPSTSLKTMKLMKEGLQAAGLQAHLLVQSLGFHTPDCGKGGFVDLPEYPFGLEPRVATRWDIQKYAREAYNLGVRYIGGCCGFEPYHIRAIAEELAPERGFLPPASEKHGSWGRGLNMHTKPWIRARARREYWENLLPASGRPFCPSLSQLDA
;
A
#
# COMPACT_ATOMS: atom_id res chain seq x y z
N MET A 1 16.07 -2.43 5.06
CA MET A 1 17.13 -1.42 4.79
C MET A 1 16.92 -0.68 3.48
N GLU A 2 16.72 -1.36 2.34
CA GLU A 2 16.64 -0.68 1.04
C GLU A 2 15.48 0.31 0.94
N PHE A 3 14.30 -0.03 1.46
CA PHE A 3 13.16 0.89 1.54
C PHE A 3 13.44 2.12 2.41
N LEU A 4 14.15 1.97 3.53
CA LEU A 4 14.59 3.12 4.34
C LEU A 4 15.50 4.03 3.53
N ARG A 5 16.50 3.47 2.83
CA ARG A 5 17.40 4.23 1.95
C ARG A 5 16.63 4.92 0.82
N ALA A 6 15.56 4.30 0.32
CA ALA A 6 14.68 4.85 -0.70
C ALA A 6 13.81 6.03 -0.20
N GLY A 7 13.77 6.29 1.11
CA GLY A 7 12.99 7.38 1.70
C GLY A 7 11.68 6.97 2.34
N SER A 8 11.47 5.67 2.62
CA SER A 8 10.33 5.22 3.41
C SER A 8 10.47 5.68 4.85
N ASN A 9 9.41 6.29 5.39
CA ASN A 9 9.30 6.68 6.79
C ASN A 9 8.56 5.64 7.65
N VAL A 10 8.16 4.50 7.07
CA VAL A 10 7.46 3.43 7.80
C VAL A 10 8.08 2.08 7.47
N MET A 11 8.59 1.40 8.50
CA MET A 11 8.99 0.00 8.47
C MET A 11 7.84 -0.82 9.02
N GLN A 12 6.95 -1.27 8.14
CA GLN A 12 5.90 -2.19 8.55
C GLN A 12 6.51 -3.54 8.93
N THR A 13 6.03 -4.15 10.01
CA THR A 13 6.54 -5.43 10.48
C THR A 13 6.25 -6.52 9.47
N PHE A 14 7.25 -7.37 9.17
CA PHE A 14 7.05 -8.55 8.31
C PHE A 14 6.42 -9.70 9.11
N THR A 15 5.26 -9.40 9.67
CA THR A 15 4.45 -10.32 10.46
C THR A 15 3.37 -10.96 9.58
N PHE A 16 2.88 -12.11 10.02
CA PHE A 16 1.70 -12.73 9.44
C PHE A 16 0.58 -12.83 10.47
N SER A 17 -0.65 -12.90 9.96
CA SER A 17 -1.83 -12.95 10.83
C SER A 17 -1.91 -14.27 11.59
N ALA A 18 -2.21 -14.18 12.89
CA ALA A 18 -2.60 -15.34 13.66
C ALA A 18 -3.90 -15.91 13.08
N SER A 19 -3.93 -17.21 12.85
CA SER A 19 -5.12 -17.96 12.43
C SER A 19 -5.24 -19.21 13.28
N GLU A 20 -6.46 -19.75 13.41
CA GLU A 20 -6.66 -20.99 14.15
C GLU A 20 -5.78 -22.13 13.61
N ASP A 21 -5.55 -22.14 12.29
CA ASP A 21 -4.69 -23.12 11.61
C ASP A 21 -3.21 -23.01 11.99
N ASN A 22 -2.75 -21.84 12.45
CA ASN A 22 -1.34 -21.59 12.79
C ASN A 22 -1.09 -21.38 14.29
N MET A 23 -2.11 -21.46 15.14
CA MET A 23 -1.98 -21.28 16.60
C MET A 23 -1.06 -22.31 17.29
N GLY A 24 -0.85 -23.49 16.69
CA GLY A 24 0.11 -24.50 17.17
C GLY A 24 1.56 -24.31 16.67
N SER A 25 1.82 -23.26 15.88
CA SER A 25 3.12 -22.98 15.27
C SER A 25 3.94 -21.95 16.07
N LYS A 26 5.18 -21.67 15.64
CA LYS A 26 6.04 -20.61 16.20
C LYS A 26 5.66 -19.20 15.73
N TRP A 27 4.38 -18.94 15.47
CA TRP A 27 3.93 -17.68 14.87
C TRP A 27 4.29 -16.47 15.74
N GLU A 28 4.18 -16.61 17.06
CA GLU A 28 4.49 -15.53 17.99
C GLU A 28 5.99 -15.19 17.96
N ASP A 29 6.86 -16.21 17.97
CA ASP A 29 8.32 -16.04 17.90
C ASP A 29 8.74 -15.38 16.57
N VAL A 30 8.16 -15.83 15.45
CA VAL A 30 8.43 -15.26 14.12
C VAL A 30 7.98 -13.81 14.07
N ASN A 31 6.78 -13.50 14.57
CA ASN A 31 6.27 -12.14 14.57
C ASN A 31 7.08 -11.22 15.50
N ALA A 32 7.50 -11.73 16.66
CA ALA A 32 8.38 -11.02 17.58
C ALA A 32 9.73 -10.70 16.93
N ALA A 33 10.36 -11.67 16.25
CA ALA A 33 11.62 -11.46 15.53
C ALA A 33 11.47 -10.46 14.37
N ALA A 34 10.34 -10.50 13.64
CA ALA A 34 10.05 -9.54 12.58
C ALA A 34 9.90 -8.11 13.10
N CYS A 35 9.30 -7.93 14.29
CA CYS A 35 9.23 -6.62 14.95
C CYS A 35 10.62 -6.10 15.32
N ASP A 36 11.51 -6.97 15.84
CA ASP A 36 12.88 -6.59 16.21
C ASP A 36 13.68 -6.11 14.99
N LEU A 37 13.57 -6.82 13.86
CA LEU A 37 14.22 -6.42 12.60
C LEU A 37 13.68 -5.09 12.06
N ALA A 38 12.35 -4.90 12.10
CA ALA A 38 11.74 -3.64 11.68
C ALA A 38 12.23 -2.47 12.55
N ARG A 39 12.33 -2.67 13.88
CA ARG A 39 12.85 -1.68 14.83
C ARG A 39 14.33 -1.38 14.62
N GLU A 40 15.15 -2.40 14.39
CA GLU A 40 16.58 -2.24 14.10
C GLU A 40 16.79 -1.36 12.87
N VAL A 41 16.04 -1.62 11.80
CA VAL A 41 16.12 -0.84 10.56
C VAL A 41 15.58 0.58 10.79
N ALA A 42 14.41 0.73 11.40
CA ALA A 42 13.80 2.04 11.66
C ALA A 42 14.75 2.94 12.48
N GLY A 43 15.43 2.39 13.49
CA GLY A 43 16.39 3.12 14.33
C GLY A 43 17.66 3.62 13.59
N LYS A 44 17.88 3.21 12.33
CA LYS A 44 19.00 3.68 11.50
C LYS A 44 18.64 4.93 10.67
N GLY A 45 17.42 5.46 10.78
CA GLY A 45 16.99 6.64 10.03
C GLY A 45 15.74 7.29 10.58
N ASP A 46 15.11 8.14 9.77
CA ASP A 46 13.86 8.83 10.10
C ASP A 46 12.66 7.97 9.70
N ALA A 47 12.41 6.91 10.47
CA ALA A 47 11.29 6.00 10.23
C ALA A 47 10.65 5.48 11.52
N LEU A 48 9.37 5.18 11.42
CA LEU A 48 8.56 4.56 12.46
C LEU A 48 8.35 3.06 12.14
N VAL A 49 8.05 2.27 13.16
CA VAL A 49 7.63 0.87 13.05
C VAL A 49 6.12 0.78 13.15
N ALA A 50 5.50 0.10 12.18
CA ALA A 50 4.06 -0.14 12.16
C ALA A 50 3.73 -1.63 12.29
N GLY A 51 2.93 -2.00 13.29
CA GLY A 51 2.39 -3.36 13.41
C GLY A 51 1.19 -3.54 12.50
N GLY A 52 1.23 -4.53 11.60
CA GLY A 52 0.17 -4.80 10.62
C GLY A 52 -0.72 -5.99 10.99
N ILE A 53 -2.04 -5.83 10.88
CA ILE A 53 -3.03 -6.91 10.93
C ILE A 53 -3.82 -6.92 9.62
N SER A 54 -4.21 -8.10 9.14
CA SER A 54 -5.05 -8.26 7.95
C SER A 54 -6.32 -9.05 8.20
N GLN A 55 -7.20 -9.09 7.19
CA GLN A 55 -8.42 -9.90 7.23
C GLN A 55 -8.13 -11.37 7.56
N THR A 56 -9.06 -12.00 8.26
CA THR A 56 -8.96 -13.39 8.69
C THR A 56 -9.67 -14.31 7.70
N SER A 57 -9.19 -15.55 7.54
CA SER A 57 -9.93 -16.59 6.83
C SER A 57 -11.26 -16.90 7.51
N MET A 58 -11.34 -16.74 8.84
CA MET A 58 -12.51 -17.07 9.64
C MET A 58 -13.73 -16.18 9.35
N TYR A 59 -13.53 -14.88 9.09
CA TYR A 59 -14.62 -13.98 8.74
C TYR A 59 -15.40 -14.48 7.51
N LYS A 60 -14.66 -14.97 6.51
CA LYS A 60 -15.23 -15.52 5.27
C LYS A 60 -16.17 -16.71 5.50
N HIS A 61 -15.96 -17.50 6.54
CA HIS A 61 -16.69 -18.74 6.78
C HIS A 61 -17.76 -18.64 7.88
N HIS A 62 -17.50 -17.87 8.94
CA HIS A 62 -18.31 -17.95 10.17
C HIS A 62 -18.78 -16.61 10.74
N LYS A 63 -18.32 -15.46 10.21
CA LYS A 63 -18.65 -14.10 10.71
C LYS A 63 -18.77 -13.98 12.24
N ASP A 64 -17.95 -14.76 12.97
CA ASP A 64 -17.99 -14.81 14.42
C ASP A 64 -17.13 -13.68 14.98
N GLU A 65 -17.78 -12.56 15.27
CA GLU A 65 -17.11 -11.33 15.72
C GLU A 65 -16.19 -11.57 16.93
N ALA A 66 -16.66 -12.31 17.94
CA ALA A 66 -15.90 -12.53 19.17
C ALA A 66 -14.62 -13.32 18.89
N ARG A 67 -14.70 -14.36 18.05
CA ARG A 67 -13.51 -15.13 17.67
C ARG A 67 -12.57 -14.31 16.79
N VAL A 68 -13.10 -13.53 15.83
CA VAL A 68 -12.27 -12.73 14.92
C VAL A 68 -11.51 -11.66 15.71
N LYS A 69 -12.20 -10.95 16.61
CA LYS A 69 -11.57 -9.98 17.51
C LYS A 69 -10.52 -10.63 18.42
N LYS A 70 -10.74 -11.87 18.86
CA LYS A 70 -9.74 -12.60 19.65
C LYS A 70 -8.45 -12.85 18.86
N LEU A 71 -8.52 -13.16 17.57
CA LEU A 71 -7.34 -13.32 16.71
C LEU A 71 -6.59 -11.99 16.51
N PHE A 72 -7.31 -10.88 16.37
CA PHE A 72 -6.70 -9.55 16.32
C PHE A 72 -6.01 -9.20 17.64
N GLN A 73 -6.64 -9.53 18.77
CA GLN A 73 -6.08 -9.27 20.10
C GLN A 73 -4.74 -9.99 20.32
N LEU A 74 -4.63 -11.26 19.90
CA LEU A 74 -3.39 -12.04 20.02
C LEU A 74 -2.21 -11.37 19.28
N GLN A 75 -2.47 -10.84 18.09
CA GLN A 75 -1.45 -10.13 17.32
C GLN A 75 -1.12 -8.78 17.96
N LEU A 76 -2.14 -8.07 18.46
CA LEU A 76 -1.96 -6.79 19.14
C LEU A 76 -1.06 -6.92 20.38
N GLU A 77 -1.19 -8.00 21.15
CA GLU A 77 -0.34 -8.29 22.32
C GLU A 77 1.15 -8.33 21.94
N VAL A 78 1.50 -8.93 20.80
CA VAL A 78 2.89 -8.94 20.27
C VAL A 78 3.35 -7.51 19.96
N PHE A 79 2.53 -6.72 19.27
CA PHE A 79 2.88 -5.36 18.88
C PHE A 79 3.01 -4.39 20.07
N ILE A 80 2.18 -4.55 21.10
CA ILE A 80 2.29 -3.81 22.36
C ILE A 80 3.58 -4.17 23.07
N ARG A 81 3.87 -5.47 23.25
CA ARG A 81 5.09 -5.94 23.90
C ARG A 81 6.36 -5.49 23.17
N LYS A 82 6.32 -5.43 21.83
CA LYS A 82 7.42 -4.94 20.98
C LYS A 82 7.43 -3.42 20.81
N ASN A 83 6.46 -2.72 21.41
CA ASN A 83 6.31 -1.28 21.40
C ASN A 83 6.44 -0.66 19.99
N VAL A 84 5.63 -1.14 19.05
CA VAL A 84 5.52 -0.49 17.72
C VAL A 84 5.01 0.95 17.87
N ASP A 85 5.31 1.82 16.91
CA ASP A 85 4.97 3.25 17.02
C ASP A 85 3.48 3.51 16.72
N PHE A 86 2.93 2.77 15.75
CA PHE A 86 1.50 2.79 15.40
C PHE A 86 1.06 1.46 14.79
N LEU A 87 -0.23 1.34 14.49
CA LEU A 87 -0.86 0.10 14.01
C LEU A 87 -1.53 0.34 12.66
N ILE A 88 -1.53 -0.69 11.80
CA ILE A 88 -2.20 -0.69 10.50
C ILE A 88 -3.12 -1.91 10.42
N ALA A 89 -4.42 -1.68 10.23
CA ALA A 89 -5.35 -2.70 9.75
C ALA A 89 -5.39 -2.63 8.21
N GLU A 90 -4.78 -3.57 7.50
CA GLU A 90 -4.70 -3.53 6.03
C GLU A 90 -5.25 -4.78 5.36
N TYR A 91 -5.49 -4.72 4.04
CA TYR A 91 -5.92 -5.88 3.26
C TYR A 91 -7.27 -6.45 3.76
N PHE A 92 -8.28 -5.57 3.87
CA PHE A 92 -9.66 -5.94 4.18
C PHE A 92 -10.59 -5.74 2.97
N GLU A 93 -11.31 -6.81 2.62
CA GLU A 93 -12.36 -6.83 1.58
C GLU A 93 -13.74 -6.41 2.09
N HIS A 94 -13.93 -6.44 3.41
CA HIS A 94 -15.21 -6.21 4.08
C HIS A 94 -15.06 -5.11 5.13
N ALA A 95 -15.87 -4.05 5.03
CA ALA A 95 -15.78 -2.94 5.97
C ALA A 95 -16.15 -3.34 7.39
N GLU A 96 -17.04 -4.33 7.55
CA GLU A 96 -17.46 -4.89 8.84
C GLU A 96 -16.27 -5.47 9.61
N GLU A 97 -15.47 -6.35 8.99
CA GLU A 97 -14.31 -6.94 9.64
C GLU A 97 -13.22 -5.90 9.92
N ALA A 98 -13.02 -4.95 9.00
CA ALA A 98 -12.07 -3.86 9.19
C ALA A 98 -12.44 -2.96 10.38
N VAL A 99 -13.74 -2.72 10.60
CA VAL A 99 -14.23 -2.01 11.80
C VAL A 99 -13.86 -2.76 13.07
N TRP A 100 -14.07 -4.09 13.11
CA TRP A 100 -13.68 -4.90 14.27
C TRP A 100 -12.18 -4.86 14.54
N ALA A 101 -11.36 -4.87 13.49
CA ALA A 101 -9.91 -4.73 13.63
C ALA A 101 -9.55 -3.35 14.22
N VAL A 102 -10.15 -2.27 13.73
CA VAL A 102 -9.92 -0.92 14.28
C VAL A 102 -10.31 -0.84 15.75
N GLU A 103 -11.48 -1.36 16.12
CA GLU A 103 -11.96 -1.37 17.51
C GLU A 103 -10.97 -2.06 18.45
N VAL A 104 -10.46 -3.24 18.08
CA VAL A 104 -9.45 -3.97 18.85
C VAL A 104 -8.14 -3.19 18.92
N LEU A 105 -7.61 -2.73 17.78
CA LEU A 105 -6.33 -2.02 17.73
C LEU A 105 -6.34 -0.72 18.54
N LYS A 106 -7.52 -0.08 18.68
CA LYS A 106 -7.69 1.14 19.47
C LYS A 106 -7.50 0.94 20.97
N GLU A 107 -7.70 -0.26 21.49
CA GLU A 107 -7.48 -0.59 22.91
C GLU A 107 -6.01 -0.40 23.32
N SER A 108 -5.08 -0.42 22.35
CA SER A 108 -3.66 -0.16 22.58
C SER A 108 -3.31 1.28 22.98
N GLY A 109 -4.21 2.23 22.74
CA GLY A 109 -3.95 3.66 22.87
C GLY A 109 -3.01 4.26 21.81
N LYS A 110 -2.52 3.46 20.84
CA LYS A 110 -1.65 3.92 19.74
C LYS A 110 -2.48 4.43 18.56
N PRO A 111 -1.91 5.28 17.68
CA PRO A 111 -2.57 5.65 16.43
C PRO A 111 -2.88 4.42 15.57
N VAL A 112 -4.06 4.40 14.94
CA VAL A 112 -4.50 3.33 14.05
C VAL A 112 -4.75 3.89 12.66
N ALA A 113 -4.04 3.33 11.68
CA ALA A 113 -4.35 3.48 10.26
C ALA A 113 -5.15 2.26 9.79
N VAL A 114 -6.01 2.45 8.80
CA VAL A 114 -6.75 1.35 8.17
C VAL A 114 -6.83 1.53 6.68
N THR A 115 -6.59 0.44 5.95
CA THR A 115 -6.71 0.39 4.50
C THR A 115 -7.49 -0.83 4.06
N MET A 116 -8.32 -0.64 3.05
CA MET A 116 -9.09 -1.72 2.43
C MET A 116 -8.52 -2.08 1.07
N CYS A 117 -8.63 -3.35 0.68
CA CYS A 117 -8.22 -3.82 -0.64
C CYS A 117 -9.40 -3.82 -1.63
N ILE A 118 -10.11 -2.69 -1.70
CA ILE A 118 -11.33 -2.51 -2.50
C ILE A 118 -11.15 -1.49 -3.63
N GLY A 119 -11.93 -1.66 -4.69
CA GLY A 119 -11.99 -0.75 -5.83
C GLY A 119 -13.09 0.31 -5.68
N PRO A 120 -13.35 1.10 -6.75
CA PRO A 120 -14.43 2.08 -6.79
C PRO A 120 -15.83 1.48 -6.56
N ASP A 121 -16.00 0.20 -6.87
CA ASP A 121 -17.26 -0.55 -6.69
C ASP A 121 -17.59 -0.87 -5.22
N GLY A 122 -16.72 -0.48 -4.29
CA GLY A 122 -16.92 -0.70 -2.87
C GLY A 122 -16.49 -2.07 -2.38
N ASP A 123 -16.87 -2.37 -1.15
CA ASP A 123 -16.53 -3.62 -0.48
C ASP A 123 -17.31 -4.82 -1.04
N MET A 124 -16.95 -6.03 -0.62
CA MET A 124 -17.57 -7.26 -1.14
C MET A 124 -19.05 -7.42 -0.75
N CYS A 125 -19.57 -6.59 0.16
CA CYS A 125 -20.99 -6.52 0.53
C CYS A 125 -21.73 -5.37 -0.14
N GLY A 126 -21.08 -4.61 -1.03
CA GLY A 126 -21.69 -3.50 -1.77
C GLY A 126 -21.71 -2.17 -1.00
N VAL A 127 -20.97 -2.07 0.10
CA VAL A 127 -20.79 -0.81 0.82
C VAL A 127 -19.86 0.08 0.00
N THR A 128 -20.29 1.30 -0.30
CA THR A 128 -19.51 2.21 -1.15
C THR A 128 -18.19 2.62 -0.48
N PRO A 129 -17.14 3.00 -1.22
CA PRO A 129 -15.88 3.42 -0.60
C PRO A 129 -16.06 4.59 0.38
N GLY A 130 -16.95 5.54 0.07
CA GLY A 130 -17.29 6.66 0.95
C GLY A 130 -17.87 6.20 2.29
N GLU A 131 -18.85 5.28 2.25
CA GLU A 131 -19.44 4.71 3.47
C GLU A 131 -18.44 3.86 4.26
N CYS A 132 -17.57 3.10 3.57
CA CYS A 132 -16.47 2.37 4.20
C CYS A 132 -15.58 3.32 5.00
N ALA A 133 -15.11 4.41 4.39
CA ALA A 133 -14.27 5.39 5.05
C ALA A 133 -14.95 6.02 6.28
N VAL A 134 -16.24 6.35 6.18
CA VAL A 134 -17.04 6.88 7.29
C VAL A 134 -17.12 5.88 8.45
N LYS A 135 -17.40 4.61 8.16
CA LYS A 135 -17.45 3.55 9.19
C LYS A 135 -16.11 3.40 9.91
N LEU A 136 -15.02 3.38 9.14
CA LEU A 136 -13.66 3.23 9.65
C LEU A 136 -13.21 4.39 10.55
N VAL A 137 -13.50 5.64 10.17
CA VAL A 137 -13.21 6.81 11.01
C VAL A 137 -14.06 6.78 12.28
N LYS A 138 -15.34 6.43 12.19
CA LYS A 138 -16.23 6.30 13.37
C LYS A 138 -15.77 5.21 14.33
N ALA A 139 -15.18 4.12 13.83
CA ALA A 139 -14.56 3.08 14.65
C ALA A 139 -13.29 3.55 15.37
N GLY A 140 -12.73 4.71 14.99
CA GLY A 140 -11.64 5.39 15.68
C GLY A 140 -10.32 5.47 14.91
N ALA A 141 -10.30 5.09 13.63
CA ALA A 141 -9.12 5.21 12.79
C ALA A 141 -8.76 6.68 12.52
N ALA A 142 -7.49 7.02 12.72
CA ALA A 142 -6.97 8.37 12.47
C ALA A 142 -6.52 8.56 11.00
N ILE A 143 -6.20 7.45 10.34
CA ILE A 143 -5.74 7.42 8.95
C ILE A 143 -6.55 6.36 8.21
N VAL A 144 -7.12 6.70 7.06
CA VAL A 144 -7.93 5.78 6.25
C VAL A 144 -7.53 5.76 4.78
N GLY A 145 -7.73 4.64 4.11
CA GLY A 145 -7.60 4.58 2.66
C GLY A 145 -7.62 3.20 2.04
N VAL A 146 -6.79 2.97 1.01
CA VAL A 146 -6.75 1.71 0.27
C VAL A 146 -5.34 1.17 0.07
N ASN A 147 -5.22 -0.15 0.04
CA ASN A 147 -3.97 -0.84 -0.27
C ASN A 147 -4.22 -2.07 -1.16
N CYS A 148 -3.18 -2.51 -1.87
CA CYS A 148 -3.19 -3.76 -2.65
C CYS A 148 -4.26 -3.80 -3.77
N ARG A 149 -4.38 -4.96 -4.42
CA ARG A 149 -5.36 -5.41 -5.43
C ARG A 149 -5.55 -4.61 -6.71
N PHE A 150 -5.32 -3.32 -6.67
CA PHE A 150 -5.54 -2.39 -7.77
C PHE A 150 -4.30 -1.54 -8.02
N GLY A 151 -4.02 -1.30 -9.30
CA GLY A 151 -2.95 -0.41 -9.72
C GLY A 151 -3.21 1.06 -9.37
N PRO A 152 -2.19 1.93 -9.55
CA PRO A 152 -2.19 3.30 -9.03
C PRO A 152 -3.42 4.15 -9.40
N SER A 153 -3.84 4.12 -10.67
CA SER A 153 -4.99 4.91 -11.16
C SER A 153 -6.30 4.51 -10.49
N THR A 154 -6.57 3.21 -10.37
CA THR A 154 -7.79 2.71 -9.76
C THR A 154 -7.80 2.98 -8.26
N SER A 155 -6.68 2.79 -7.56
CA SER A 155 -6.56 3.14 -6.14
C SER A 155 -6.89 4.61 -5.86
N LEU A 156 -6.41 5.54 -6.71
CA LEU A 156 -6.69 6.97 -6.53
C LEU A 156 -8.15 7.34 -6.81
N LYS A 157 -8.83 6.64 -7.73
CA LYS A 157 -10.28 6.79 -7.92
C LYS A 157 -11.04 6.39 -6.65
N THR A 158 -10.67 5.25 -6.04
CA THR A 158 -11.27 4.83 -4.76
C THR A 158 -10.99 5.84 -3.65
N MET A 159 -9.76 6.35 -3.56
CA MET A 159 -9.41 7.38 -2.57
C MET A 159 -10.22 8.66 -2.72
N LYS A 160 -10.53 9.07 -3.96
CA LYS A 160 -11.40 10.22 -4.22
C LYS A 160 -12.80 9.99 -3.64
N LEU A 161 -13.39 8.82 -3.89
CA LEU A 161 -14.71 8.45 -3.34
C LEU A 161 -14.70 8.37 -1.81
N MET A 162 -13.64 7.80 -1.21
CA MET A 162 -13.46 7.79 0.24
C MET A 162 -13.42 9.21 0.81
N LYS A 163 -12.63 10.11 0.19
CA LYS A 163 -12.53 11.51 0.59
C LYS A 163 -13.87 12.23 0.50
N GLU A 164 -14.61 12.04 -0.59
CA GLU A 164 -15.93 12.65 -0.79
C GLU A 164 -16.93 12.16 0.27
N GLY A 165 -16.92 10.87 0.61
CA GLY A 165 -17.76 10.32 1.69
C GLY A 165 -17.46 10.93 3.06
N LEU A 166 -16.18 11.10 3.40
CA LEU A 166 -15.77 11.76 4.64
C LEU A 166 -16.22 13.22 4.68
N GLN A 167 -16.03 13.95 3.58
CA GLN A 167 -16.45 15.36 3.46
C GLN A 167 -17.96 15.51 3.61
N ALA A 168 -18.76 14.67 2.95
CA ALA A 168 -20.21 14.67 3.06
C ALA A 168 -20.70 14.35 4.48
N ALA A 169 -19.97 13.50 5.21
CA ALA A 169 -20.25 13.17 6.60
C ALA A 169 -19.72 14.19 7.62
N GLY A 170 -19.01 15.24 7.19
CA GLY A 170 -18.37 16.21 8.09
C GLY A 170 -17.24 15.61 8.94
N LEU A 171 -16.64 14.50 8.50
CA LEU A 171 -15.55 13.82 9.20
C LEU A 171 -14.19 14.20 8.60
N GLN A 172 -13.16 14.23 9.46
CA GLN A 172 -11.78 14.46 9.06
C GLN A 172 -10.92 13.26 9.45
N ALA A 173 -10.06 12.83 8.53
CA ALA A 173 -9.02 11.83 8.76
C ALA A 173 -7.87 12.08 7.79
N HIS A 174 -6.68 11.59 8.13
CA HIS A 174 -5.59 11.55 7.17
C HIS A 174 -5.86 10.47 6.11
N LEU A 175 -5.45 10.74 4.88
CA LEU A 175 -5.60 9.80 3.77
C LEU A 175 -4.30 9.02 3.54
N LEU A 176 -4.44 7.72 3.30
CA LEU A 176 -3.36 6.78 3.00
C LEU A 176 -3.62 6.04 1.68
N VAL A 177 -2.60 5.88 0.84
CA VAL A 177 -2.71 5.00 -0.34
C VAL A 177 -1.45 4.15 -0.53
N GLN A 178 -1.64 2.85 -0.73
CA GLN A 178 -0.58 1.87 -1.03
C GLN A 178 -1.03 0.95 -2.19
N SER A 179 -1.04 1.49 -3.42
CA SER A 179 -1.47 0.72 -4.60
C SER A 179 -0.55 -0.45 -4.93
N LEU A 180 -0.97 -1.32 -5.87
CA LEU A 180 -0.06 -2.25 -6.53
C LEU A 180 0.99 -1.50 -7.35
N GLY A 181 2.19 -2.10 -7.45
CA GLY A 181 3.23 -1.73 -8.41
C GLY A 181 2.98 -2.34 -9.78
N PHE A 182 1.73 -2.68 -10.10
CA PHE A 182 1.31 -3.32 -11.35
C PHE A 182 0.19 -2.52 -12.01
N HIS A 183 0.18 -2.48 -13.34
CA HIS A 183 -0.91 -2.00 -14.17
C HIS A 183 -1.99 -3.09 -14.27
N THR A 184 -3.20 -2.76 -13.79
CA THR A 184 -4.32 -3.71 -13.71
C THR A 184 -5.63 -3.11 -14.25
N PRO A 185 -5.65 -2.57 -15.47
CA PRO A 185 -6.85 -1.93 -16.04
C PRO A 185 -7.99 -2.92 -16.36
N ASP A 186 -7.67 -4.20 -16.41
CA ASP A 186 -8.55 -5.35 -16.70
C ASP A 186 -9.06 -6.06 -15.43
N CYS A 187 -8.73 -5.57 -14.24
CA CYS A 187 -9.27 -6.12 -13.01
C CYS A 187 -10.74 -5.78 -12.82
N GLY A 188 -11.53 -6.80 -12.46
CA GLY A 188 -12.85 -6.64 -11.87
C GLY A 188 -12.77 -6.36 -10.37
N LYS A 189 -13.90 -6.56 -9.68
CA LYS A 189 -14.05 -6.26 -8.26
C LYS A 189 -13.08 -7.04 -7.35
N GLY A 190 -12.70 -8.26 -7.70
CA GLY A 190 -11.74 -9.05 -6.92
C GLY A 190 -10.29 -8.57 -7.03
N GLY A 191 -9.98 -7.69 -8.00
CA GLY A 191 -8.63 -7.16 -8.20
C GLY A 191 -7.70 -8.13 -8.93
N PHE A 192 -6.40 -7.92 -8.80
CA PHE A 192 -5.38 -8.67 -9.56
C PHE A 192 -5.26 -10.16 -9.23
N VAL A 193 -5.90 -10.64 -8.15
CA VAL A 193 -5.85 -12.06 -7.77
C VAL A 193 -6.69 -12.94 -8.69
N ASP A 194 -7.65 -12.36 -9.41
CA ASP A 194 -8.50 -13.03 -10.39
C ASP A 194 -7.93 -12.94 -11.81
N LEU A 195 -6.77 -12.29 -11.99
CA LEU A 195 -6.07 -12.25 -13.26
C LEU A 195 -5.33 -13.59 -13.49
N PRO A 196 -5.36 -14.14 -14.71
CA PRO A 196 -4.72 -15.42 -15.01
C PRO A 196 -3.19 -15.37 -14.84
N GLU A 197 -2.60 -14.17 -14.86
CA GLU A 197 -1.16 -13.99 -14.62
C GLU A 197 -0.77 -14.04 -13.14
N TYR A 198 -1.73 -14.03 -12.21
CA TYR A 198 -1.41 -14.05 -10.79
C TYR A 198 -0.89 -15.43 -10.33
N PRO A 199 0.20 -15.52 -9.56
CA PRO A 199 1.18 -14.47 -9.25
C PRO A 199 2.42 -14.48 -10.17
N PHE A 200 2.53 -15.43 -11.11
CA PHE A 200 3.80 -15.77 -11.80
C PHE A 200 3.94 -15.26 -13.25
N GLY A 201 3.05 -14.37 -13.69
CA GLY A 201 3.08 -13.77 -15.03
C GLY A 201 2.89 -12.25 -15.03
N LEU A 202 3.06 -11.59 -13.87
CA LEU A 202 2.77 -10.17 -13.68
C LEU A 202 3.89 -9.22 -14.17
N GLU A 203 5.03 -9.76 -14.63
CA GLU A 203 6.18 -8.97 -15.09
C GLU A 203 5.86 -7.91 -16.16
N PRO A 204 5.01 -8.15 -17.19
CA PRO A 204 4.64 -7.11 -18.15
C PRO A 204 3.91 -5.92 -17.52
N ARG A 205 3.32 -6.12 -16.34
CA ARG A 205 2.45 -5.14 -15.68
C ARG A 205 3.21 -4.23 -14.73
N VAL A 206 4.47 -4.54 -14.40
CA VAL A 206 5.27 -3.76 -13.43
C VAL A 206 5.32 -2.28 -13.84
N ALA A 207 4.94 -1.41 -12.90
CA ALA A 207 5.00 0.03 -13.06
C ALA A 207 6.46 0.47 -13.26
N THR A 208 6.67 1.50 -14.07
CA THR A 208 7.95 2.18 -14.15
C THR A 208 8.09 3.19 -13.02
N ARG A 209 9.32 3.69 -12.79
CA ARG A 209 9.52 4.82 -11.85
C ARG A 209 8.73 6.07 -12.25
N TRP A 210 8.50 6.27 -13.54
CA TRP A 210 7.76 7.43 -14.07
C TRP A 210 6.26 7.30 -13.78
N ASP A 211 5.71 6.08 -13.90
CA ASP A 211 4.34 5.78 -13.48
C ASP A 211 4.15 6.09 -11.98
N ILE A 212 5.14 5.74 -11.16
CA ILE A 212 5.09 5.99 -9.72
C ILE A 212 5.27 7.48 -9.37
N GLN A 213 6.08 8.24 -10.11
CA GLN A 213 6.14 9.70 -9.94
C GLN A 213 4.78 10.34 -10.27
N LYS A 214 4.16 9.96 -11.38
CA LYS A 214 2.81 10.42 -11.74
C LYS A 214 1.80 10.10 -10.63
N TYR A 215 1.77 8.86 -10.16
CA TYR A 215 0.92 8.43 -9.04
C TYR A 215 1.16 9.26 -7.77
N ALA A 216 2.42 9.47 -7.38
CA ALA A 216 2.74 10.24 -6.18
C ALA A 216 2.24 11.69 -6.28
N ARG A 217 2.42 12.32 -7.44
CA ARG A 217 1.92 13.67 -7.71
C ARG A 217 0.39 13.74 -7.65
N GLU A 218 -0.30 12.81 -8.30
CA GLU A 218 -1.75 12.73 -8.29
C GLU A 218 -2.31 12.47 -6.87
N ALA A 219 -1.69 11.56 -6.12
CA ALA A 219 -2.03 11.26 -4.73
C ALA A 219 -1.87 12.50 -3.84
N TYR A 220 -0.73 13.20 -3.94
CA TYR A 220 -0.46 14.40 -3.17
C TYR A 220 -1.48 15.51 -3.47
N ASN A 221 -1.78 15.75 -4.75
CA ASN A 221 -2.77 16.72 -5.21
C ASN A 221 -4.19 16.37 -4.75
N LEU A 222 -4.53 15.08 -4.65
CA LEU A 222 -5.79 14.61 -4.08
C LEU A 222 -5.90 14.88 -2.57
N GLY A 223 -4.79 15.20 -1.89
CA GLY A 223 -4.73 15.45 -0.46
C GLY A 223 -4.22 14.26 0.36
N VAL A 224 -3.71 13.22 -0.30
CA VAL A 224 -3.10 12.07 0.38
C VAL A 224 -1.76 12.48 1.00
N ARG A 225 -1.51 12.03 2.24
CA ARG A 225 -0.30 12.40 3.01
C ARG A 225 0.51 11.21 3.50
N TYR A 226 -0.09 10.03 3.51
CA TYR A 226 0.65 8.78 3.57
C TYR A 226 0.59 8.12 2.18
N ILE A 227 1.68 8.21 1.43
CA ILE A 227 1.79 7.67 0.06
C ILE A 227 2.85 6.58 0.06
N GLY A 228 2.44 5.35 -0.23
CA GLY A 228 3.34 4.20 -0.35
C GLY A 228 2.90 3.27 -1.47
N GLY A 229 3.26 2.00 -1.32
CA GLY A 229 2.86 0.94 -2.24
C GLY A 229 2.79 -0.42 -1.54
N CYS A 230 2.23 -1.39 -2.25
CA CYS A 230 2.02 -2.76 -1.82
C CYS A 230 2.74 -3.74 -2.77
N CYS A 231 2.15 -4.87 -3.15
CA CYS A 231 2.79 -5.87 -4.02
C CYS A 231 3.29 -5.25 -5.34
N GLY A 232 4.52 -5.60 -5.74
CA GLY A 232 5.20 -5.04 -6.92
C GLY A 232 5.97 -3.74 -6.66
N PHE A 233 5.88 -3.14 -5.47
CA PHE A 233 6.75 -2.02 -5.11
C PHE A 233 8.14 -2.52 -4.72
N GLU A 234 9.13 -2.11 -5.51
CA GLU A 234 10.54 -2.28 -5.22
C GLU A 234 11.12 -0.98 -4.63
N PRO A 235 12.34 -0.99 -4.05
CA PRO A 235 12.94 0.21 -3.46
C PRO A 235 12.99 1.41 -4.40
N TYR A 236 13.18 1.20 -5.71
CA TYR A 236 13.22 2.29 -6.67
C TYR A 236 11.84 2.93 -6.94
N HIS A 237 10.74 2.23 -6.67
CA HIS A 237 9.39 2.78 -6.68
C HIS A 237 9.18 3.71 -5.49
N ILE A 238 9.61 3.31 -4.29
CA ILE A 238 9.55 4.20 -3.12
C ILE A 238 10.43 5.45 -3.31
N ARG A 239 11.62 5.29 -3.90
CA ARG A 239 12.47 6.42 -4.28
C ARG A 239 11.75 7.36 -5.24
N ALA A 240 10.98 6.83 -6.21
CA ALA A 240 10.23 7.66 -7.15
C ALA A 240 9.18 8.54 -6.44
N ILE A 241 8.46 8.00 -5.45
CA ILE A 241 7.54 8.79 -4.61
C ILE A 241 8.30 9.92 -3.91
N ALA A 242 9.40 9.58 -3.25
CA ALA A 242 10.19 10.54 -2.49
C ALA A 242 10.86 11.61 -3.37
N GLU A 243 11.30 11.25 -4.58
CA GLU A 243 11.88 12.19 -5.55
C GLU A 243 10.84 13.11 -6.18
N GLU A 244 9.64 12.62 -6.50
CA GLU A 244 8.57 13.46 -7.03
C GLU A 244 8.13 14.51 -6.02
N LEU A 245 8.05 14.13 -4.75
CA LEU A 245 7.60 14.99 -3.66
C LEU A 245 8.75 15.68 -2.91
N ALA A 246 9.98 15.59 -3.42
CA ALA A 246 11.14 16.25 -2.84
C ALA A 246 10.97 17.79 -2.77
N PRO A 247 10.39 18.49 -3.77
CA PRO A 247 10.12 19.93 -3.67
C PRO A 247 9.19 20.29 -2.51
N GLU A 248 8.18 19.47 -2.22
CA GLU A 248 7.24 19.68 -1.13
C GLU A 248 7.84 19.31 0.24
N ARG A 249 8.75 18.34 0.28
CA ARG A 249 9.38 17.84 1.52
C ARG A 249 10.65 18.60 1.89
N GLY A 250 11.30 19.25 0.93
CA GLY A 250 12.56 20.00 1.14
C GLY A 250 13.82 19.14 1.14
N PHE A 251 13.75 17.84 0.81
CA PHE A 251 14.92 16.95 0.76
C PHE A 251 14.71 15.79 -0.22
N LEU A 252 15.83 15.17 -0.63
CA LEU A 252 15.88 13.93 -1.40
C LEU A 252 16.24 12.75 -0.48
N PRO A 253 15.77 11.53 -0.78
CA PRO A 253 16.15 10.35 -0.01
C PRO A 253 17.61 9.95 -0.29
N PRO A 254 18.29 9.23 0.63
CA PRO A 254 19.66 8.78 0.42
C PRO A 254 19.87 7.96 -0.86
N ALA A 255 18.88 7.19 -1.31
CA ALA A 255 18.97 6.43 -2.55
C ALA A 255 19.13 7.31 -3.81
N SER A 256 18.76 8.59 -3.74
CA SER A 256 18.94 9.54 -4.85
C SER A 256 20.39 9.91 -5.10
N GLU A 257 21.32 9.65 -4.19
CA GLU A 257 22.78 9.77 -4.43
C GLU A 257 23.26 8.92 -5.62
N LYS A 258 22.54 7.82 -5.90
CA LYS A 258 22.84 6.89 -7.00
C LYS A 258 21.81 7.01 -8.13
N HIS A 259 21.14 8.16 -8.20
CA HIS A 259 20.14 8.44 -9.23
C HIS A 259 20.31 9.87 -9.76
N GLY A 260 19.68 10.13 -10.91
CA GLY A 260 19.62 11.46 -11.49
C GLY A 260 18.20 11.71 -11.98
N SER A 261 17.63 12.84 -11.57
CA SER A 261 16.27 13.27 -11.91
C SER A 261 15.97 13.06 -13.40
N TRP A 262 14.83 12.42 -13.72
CA TRP A 262 14.34 12.24 -15.09
C TRP A 262 15.38 11.73 -16.11
N GLY A 263 16.24 10.81 -15.68
CA GLY A 263 17.25 10.19 -16.53
C GLY A 263 18.53 11.00 -16.70
N ARG A 264 18.76 12.04 -15.89
CA ARG A 264 19.94 12.93 -15.97
C ARG A 264 21.29 12.19 -15.97
N GLY A 265 21.36 10.99 -15.39
CA GLY A 265 22.55 10.13 -15.47
C GLY A 265 22.96 9.74 -16.90
N LEU A 266 22.05 9.85 -17.87
CA LEU A 266 22.30 9.55 -19.29
C LEU A 266 23.01 10.68 -20.05
N ASN A 267 23.17 11.87 -19.46
CA ASN A 267 23.75 13.05 -20.12
C ASN A 267 25.19 12.85 -20.63
N MET A 268 25.95 11.94 -20.03
CA MET A 268 27.35 11.70 -20.40
C MET A 268 27.52 10.52 -21.37
N HIS A 269 26.42 9.91 -21.83
CA HIS A 269 26.49 8.78 -22.74
C HIS A 269 27.06 9.19 -24.11
N THR A 270 27.89 8.36 -24.76
CA THR A 270 28.55 8.69 -26.04
C THR A 270 27.57 8.88 -27.22
N LYS A 271 26.50 8.08 -27.27
CA LYS A 271 25.43 8.13 -28.29
C LYS A 271 24.49 9.34 -28.12
N PRO A 272 24.33 10.23 -29.12
CA PRO A 272 23.46 11.41 -29.03
C PRO A 272 22.00 11.11 -28.69
N TRP A 273 21.41 10.08 -29.31
CA TRP A 273 20.01 9.70 -29.07
C TRP A 273 19.74 9.13 -27.67
N ILE A 274 20.77 8.68 -26.94
CA ILE A 274 20.62 8.26 -25.54
C ILE A 274 20.62 9.48 -24.62
N ARG A 275 21.50 10.46 -24.87
CA ARG A 275 21.50 11.73 -24.13
C ARG A 275 20.19 12.50 -24.30
N ALA A 276 19.61 12.46 -25.50
CA ALA A 276 18.31 13.09 -25.79
C ALA A 276 17.14 12.58 -24.92
N ARG A 277 17.32 11.44 -24.23
CA ARG A 277 16.35 10.86 -23.29
C ARG A 277 16.45 11.44 -21.88
N ALA A 278 17.52 12.17 -21.55
CA ALA A 278 17.81 12.65 -20.19
C ALA A 278 16.95 13.89 -19.79
N ARG A 279 15.64 13.82 -20.01
CA ARG A 279 14.69 14.90 -19.80
C ARG A 279 13.32 14.35 -19.43
N ARG A 280 12.59 15.09 -18.59
CA ARG A 280 11.25 14.72 -18.12
C ARG A 280 10.29 14.43 -19.28
N GLU A 281 10.21 15.37 -20.21
CA GLU A 281 9.34 15.31 -21.38
C GLU A 281 9.51 14.02 -22.20
N TYR A 282 10.72 13.43 -22.27
CA TYR A 282 10.92 12.17 -22.97
C TYR A 282 10.27 11.00 -22.23
N TRP A 283 10.57 10.83 -20.94
CA TRP A 283 10.11 9.67 -20.17
C TRP A 283 8.64 9.76 -19.75
N GLU A 284 8.12 10.96 -19.55
CA GLU A 284 6.71 11.19 -19.20
C GLU A 284 5.76 10.89 -20.36
N ASN A 285 6.24 11.02 -21.61
CA ASN A 285 5.44 10.81 -22.83
C ASN A 285 5.81 9.54 -23.61
N LEU A 286 6.89 8.86 -23.24
CA LEU A 286 7.25 7.58 -23.86
C LEU A 286 6.22 6.52 -23.46
N LEU A 287 5.58 5.90 -24.44
CA LEU A 287 4.77 4.70 -24.24
C LEU A 287 5.68 3.47 -24.40
N PRO A 288 6.16 2.84 -23.31
CA PRO A 288 7.07 1.71 -23.41
C PRO A 288 6.37 0.51 -24.06
N ALA A 289 7.04 -0.12 -25.02
CA ALA A 289 6.53 -1.33 -25.66
C ALA A 289 6.58 -2.53 -24.69
N SER A 290 5.62 -3.46 -24.81
CA SER A 290 5.58 -4.69 -24.00
C SER A 290 6.70 -5.68 -24.35
N GLY A 291 7.24 -5.60 -25.59
CA GLY A 291 8.20 -6.56 -26.12
C GLY A 291 7.62 -7.96 -26.39
N ARG A 292 6.29 -8.14 -26.30
CA ARG A 292 5.59 -9.42 -26.45
C ARG A 292 4.56 -9.34 -27.60
N PRO A 293 4.98 -9.51 -28.88
CA PRO A 293 4.13 -9.23 -30.03
C PRO A 293 2.95 -10.21 -30.23
N PHE A 294 3.01 -11.38 -29.60
CA PHE A 294 1.96 -12.41 -29.67
C PHE A 294 1.07 -12.46 -28.42
N CYS A 295 1.32 -11.59 -27.43
CA CYS A 295 0.53 -11.53 -26.20
C CYS A 295 -0.50 -10.38 -26.29
N PRO A 296 -1.69 -10.54 -25.71
CA PRO A 296 -2.63 -9.44 -25.60
C PRO A 296 -2.13 -8.39 -24.60
N SER A 297 -2.68 -7.18 -24.65
CA SER A 297 -2.40 -6.14 -23.64
C SER A 297 -3.22 -6.29 -22.36
N LEU A 298 -4.31 -7.06 -22.41
CA LEU A 298 -5.27 -7.30 -21.33
C LEU A 298 -5.66 -8.78 -21.32
N SER A 299 -6.10 -9.25 -20.16
CA SER A 299 -6.61 -10.60 -19.95
C SER A 299 -8.07 -10.57 -19.50
N GLN A 300 -8.80 -11.66 -19.78
CA GLN A 300 -10.09 -11.90 -19.14
C GLN A 300 -9.83 -12.53 -17.77
N LEU A 301 -10.69 -12.20 -16.80
CA LEU A 301 -10.63 -12.78 -15.46
C LEU A 301 -11.03 -14.25 -15.52
N ASP A 302 -10.50 -15.05 -14.59
CA ASP A 302 -10.87 -16.47 -14.46
C ASP A 302 -12.33 -16.66 -13.98
N ALA A 303 -12.96 -15.61 -13.45
CA ALA A 303 -14.32 -15.58 -12.89
C ALA A 303 -15.20 -14.47 -13.47
#